data_AF-A0A1A1ZRZ3-F1
#
_entry.id   AF-A0A1A1ZRZ3-F1
#
_cell.length_a   1.000
_cell.length_b   1.000
_cell.length_c   1.000
_cell.angle_alpha   90.00
_cell.angle_beta   90.00
_cell.angle_gamma   90.00
#
_symmetry.space_group_name_H-M   'P 1'
#
loop_
_entity.id
_entity.type
_entity.pdbx_description
1 polymer ?
#
loop_
_entity_poly.entity_id
_entity_poly.type
_entity_poly.pdbx_seq_one_letter_code
_entity_poly.pdbx_strand_id
1 'polypeptide(L)'
;MTFLIAAPALVAAAASELAGIGSTLGEANAVAVVGTTALMPAAGDEVSAAIASLFSTYAKAYQSLNARAATFHQQFVQALNGAGNSYAATEAANASPLSSLEQDVLGLINAPTNALLGRPLIGNGADGAPGTGQNGGPGGLLVGDGGRGGSGAAGKPGGRGGDAGLFGTGGQGGAGGPGTVGAAGTPGVNGGNGGAGGAGGTGGLFYGNGGIGGNGGDGGSGAVGGTGGAGGAGGQGSAMLGHAGANGTKGHDGTSLGGGGGTGGTSSGVYSPYVDVTLYPGPNGYDFSSAGHAGVKDATLAFITADPNGQPSWGGYSAYDINGGSQISYINNQIANMHNAGIAGAISFGGEAGTDLSAVNGQTPTALEQDYLSVVNTYKIYNLDFDVEGALQSNTPALTTQAKAIAMLQQQEAANGTPVTVSYTLPVLPTGLVAGQGGGLNVLQIAAANGVDVSRVNVMAMDYGNGFDQAGNPGMGVYAIDAATATHGQLMTLYPSMTSQQVWHMLGVTPLIGINDDPSEIFSLANAQQLTTFAQQNNIGELSMWELPRDITGTLGAVDAVDGSGIAQTPFEFSGIFEQIGSGP
;
A
#
# COMPACT_ATOMS: atom_id res chain seq x y z
N MET A 1 10.34 31.36 26.58
CA MET A 1 9.58 30.66 25.52
C MET A 1 8.71 29.63 26.23
N THR A 2 7.39 29.72 26.08
CA THR A 2 6.47 28.68 26.53
C THR A 2 6.55 27.52 25.55
N PHE A 3 7.09 26.39 25.99
CA PHE A 3 7.09 25.16 25.20
C PHE A 3 5.66 24.60 25.18
N LEU A 4 5.11 24.45 23.97
CA LEU A 4 3.87 23.71 23.76
C LEU A 4 4.27 22.26 23.43
N ILE A 5 3.86 21.32 24.29
CA ILE A 5 3.98 19.89 24.03
C ILE A 5 2.59 19.43 23.61
N ALA A 6 2.43 19.09 22.33
CA ALA A 6 1.25 18.41 21.83
C ALA A 6 1.58 16.90 21.76
N ALA A 7 0.63 16.05 22.11
CA ALA A 7 0.73 14.61 21.89
C ALA A 7 -0.29 14.26 20.81
N PRO A 8 0.12 14.17 19.52
CA PRO A 8 -0.79 13.92 18.40
C PRO A 8 -1.70 12.71 18.64
N ALA A 9 -1.15 11.65 19.23
CA ALA A 9 -1.90 10.45 19.62
C ALA A 9 -3.04 10.71 20.62
N LEU A 10 -2.88 11.63 21.57
CA LEU A 10 -3.94 11.98 22.53
C LEU A 10 -5.02 12.85 21.88
N VAL A 11 -4.66 13.70 20.91
CA VAL A 11 -5.61 14.52 20.16
C VAL A 11 -6.47 13.65 19.24
N ALA A 12 -5.85 12.68 18.56
CA ALA A 12 -6.55 11.68 17.75
C ALA A 12 -7.47 10.78 18.59
N ALA A 13 -7.01 10.32 19.77
CA ALA A 13 -7.85 9.55 20.69
C ALA A 13 -9.08 10.35 21.15
N ALA A 14 -8.90 11.62 21.52
CA ALA A 14 -10.00 12.50 21.90
C ALA A 14 -10.99 12.73 20.74
N ALA A 15 -10.50 12.88 19.51
CA ALA A 15 -11.35 13.01 18.32
C ALA A 15 -12.19 11.75 18.08
N SER A 16 -11.62 10.56 18.28
CA SER A 16 -12.33 9.28 18.21
C SER A 16 -13.42 9.15 19.30
N GLU A 17 -13.11 9.50 20.55
CA GLU A 17 -14.11 9.51 21.63
C GLU A 17 -15.26 10.49 21.34
N LEU A 18 -14.94 11.68 20.83
CA LEU A 18 -15.93 12.67 20.40
C LEU A 18 -16.79 12.11 19.25
N ALA A 19 -16.21 11.47 18.25
CA ALA A 19 -16.96 10.81 17.18
C ALA A 19 -17.96 9.78 17.74
N GLY A 20 -17.54 8.96 18.70
CA GLY A 20 -18.38 7.99 19.40
C GLY A 20 -19.57 8.63 20.14
N ILE A 21 -19.34 9.75 20.82
CA ILE A 21 -20.42 10.53 21.46
C ILE A 21 -21.42 11.05 20.42
N GLY A 22 -20.93 11.58 19.30
CA GLY A 22 -21.76 12.07 18.19
C GLY A 22 -22.65 10.96 17.62
N SER A 23 -22.09 9.77 17.43
CA SER A 23 -22.81 8.57 16.99
C SER A 23 -23.92 8.19 17.97
N THR A 24 -23.58 8.04 19.26
CA THR A 24 -24.54 7.68 20.33
C THR A 24 -25.71 8.66 20.41
N LEU A 25 -25.42 9.96 20.28
CA LEU A 25 -26.46 11.00 20.27
C LEU A 25 -27.31 10.94 19.01
N GLY A 26 -26.71 10.65 17.85
CA GLY A 26 -27.44 10.42 16.59
C GLY A 26 -28.43 9.27 16.71
N GLU A 27 -28.00 8.14 17.25
CA GLU A 27 -28.82 6.94 17.48
C GLU A 27 -29.97 7.19 18.45
N ALA A 28 -29.68 7.78 19.61
CA ALA A 28 -30.70 8.09 20.61
C ALA A 28 -31.80 9.00 20.04
N ASN A 29 -31.41 9.95 19.19
CA ASN A 29 -32.35 10.84 18.53
C ASN A 29 -33.15 10.13 17.44
N ALA A 30 -32.51 9.29 16.62
CA ALA A 30 -33.19 8.50 15.59
C ALA A 30 -34.28 7.59 16.18
N VAL A 31 -34.02 6.94 17.31
CA VAL A 31 -35.01 6.12 18.04
C VAL A 31 -36.16 6.98 18.58
N ALA A 32 -35.85 8.19 19.06
CA ALA A 32 -36.87 9.09 19.61
C ALA A 32 -37.78 9.73 18.53
N VAL A 33 -37.35 9.81 17.26
CA VAL A 33 -38.10 10.48 16.17
C VAL A 33 -39.51 9.90 16.03
N VAL A 34 -39.64 8.59 15.88
CA VAL A 34 -40.93 7.96 15.52
C VAL A 34 -41.94 8.09 16.66
N GLY A 35 -41.50 7.90 17.92
CA GLY A 35 -42.36 7.96 19.09
C GLY A 35 -42.80 9.37 19.51
N THR A 36 -42.10 10.42 19.05
CA THR A 36 -42.34 11.81 19.51
C THR A 36 -42.96 12.71 18.44
N THR A 37 -42.75 12.42 17.16
CA THR A 37 -43.21 13.29 16.04
C THR A 37 -44.56 12.88 15.45
N ALA A 38 -45.07 11.70 15.82
CA ALA A 38 -46.33 11.12 15.35
C ALA A 38 -47.24 10.72 16.54
N LEU A 39 -47.31 11.56 17.58
CA LEU A 39 -48.15 11.29 18.74
C LEU A 39 -49.62 11.24 18.36
N MET A 40 -50.29 10.15 18.72
CA MET A 40 -51.74 10.02 18.54
C MET A 40 -52.49 10.69 19.71
N PRO A 41 -53.67 11.29 19.45
CA PRO A 41 -54.52 11.82 20.52
C PRO A 41 -54.90 10.73 21.52
N ALA A 42 -54.83 11.02 22.82
CA ALA A 42 -55.15 10.06 23.88
C ALA A 42 -56.65 9.68 23.92
N ALA A 43 -57.52 10.55 23.40
CA ALA A 43 -58.95 10.30 23.20
C ALA A 43 -59.42 11.04 21.92
N GLY A 44 -60.63 10.69 21.45
CA GLY A 44 -61.21 11.23 20.21
C GLY A 44 -61.74 12.67 20.31
N ASP A 45 -61.31 13.42 21.32
CA ASP A 45 -61.74 14.80 21.56
C ASP A 45 -60.72 15.83 21.03
N GLU A 46 -61.21 17.05 20.81
CA GLU A 46 -60.44 18.15 20.24
C GLU A 46 -59.29 18.62 21.14
N VAL A 47 -59.40 18.47 22.46
CA VAL A 47 -58.35 18.87 23.41
C VAL A 47 -57.19 17.88 23.35
N SER A 48 -57.48 16.58 23.34
CA SER A 48 -56.47 15.52 23.13
C SER A 48 -55.76 15.66 21.79
N ALA A 49 -56.49 16.03 20.73
CA ALA A 49 -55.90 16.26 19.40
C ALA A 49 -54.98 17.49 19.36
N ALA A 50 -55.39 18.60 19.98
CA ALA A 50 -54.58 19.81 20.08
C ALA A 50 -53.29 19.58 20.89
N ILE A 51 -53.38 18.84 22.00
CA ILE A 51 -52.22 18.50 22.84
C ILE A 51 -51.23 17.61 22.08
N ALA A 52 -51.70 16.56 21.39
CA ALA A 52 -50.83 15.68 20.59
C ALA A 52 -50.14 16.43 19.44
N SER A 53 -50.85 17.36 18.78
CA SER A 53 -50.29 18.22 17.74
C SER A 53 -49.23 19.19 18.28
N LEU A 54 -49.43 19.74 19.47
CA LEU A 54 -48.47 20.63 20.13
C LEU A 54 -47.15 19.88 20.43
N PHE A 55 -47.22 18.72 21.07
CA PHE A 55 -46.03 17.91 21.38
C PHE A 55 -45.31 17.44 20.11
N SER A 56 -46.05 17.00 19.09
CA SER A 56 -45.46 16.59 17.80
C SER A 56 -44.73 17.74 17.08
N THR A 57 -45.21 18.98 17.26
CA THR A 57 -44.55 20.18 16.70
C THR A 57 -43.24 20.50 17.43
N TYR A 58 -43.24 20.44 18.76
CA TYR A 58 -42.01 20.61 19.54
C TYR A 58 -40.98 19.52 19.24
N ALA A 59 -41.42 18.26 19.06
CA ALA A 59 -40.54 17.17 18.67
C ALA A 59 -39.87 17.41 17.31
N LYS A 60 -40.61 17.89 16.30
CA LYS A 60 -40.04 18.23 14.98
C LYS A 60 -39.03 19.38 15.05
N ALA A 61 -39.29 20.40 15.87
CA ALA A 61 -38.36 21.50 16.09
C ALA A 61 -37.07 21.03 16.79
N TYR A 62 -37.19 20.14 17.77
CA TYR A 62 -36.06 19.50 18.44
C TYR A 62 -35.21 18.68 17.46
N GLN A 63 -35.83 17.89 16.58
CA GLN A 63 -35.11 17.09 15.57
C GLN A 63 -34.33 17.97 14.58
N SER A 64 -34.91 19.09 14.14
CA SER A 64 -34.20 20.03 13.26
C SER A 64 -33.00 20.70 13.93
N LEU A 65 -33.08 20.99 15.23
CA LEU A 65 -31.96 21.54 16.00
C LEU A 65 -30.87 20.50 16.18
N ASN A 66 -31.26 19.26 16.48
CA ASN A 66 -30.32 18.16 16.69
C ASN A 66 -29.54 17.82 15.41
N ALA A 67 -30.17 17.87 14.23
CA ALA A 67 -29.46 17.70 12.96
C ALA A 67 -28.37 18.75 12.74
N ARG A 68 -28.62 20.03 13.10
CA ARG A 68 -27.62 21.09 13.02
C ARG A 68 -26.48 20.90 14.02
N ALA A 69 -26.79 20.43 15.22
CA ALA A 69 -25.79 20.09 16.23
C ALA A 69 -24.90 18.92 15.79
N ALA A 70 -25.48 17.89 15.14
CA ALA A 70 -24.72 16.76 14.60
C ALA A 70 -23.74 17.19 13.49
N THR A 71 -24.17 18.06 12.56
CA THR A 71 -23.27 18.61 11.53
C THR A 71 -22.12 19.42 12.14
N PHE A 72 -22.41 20.27 13.12
CA PHE A 72 -21.38 21.02 13.84
C PHE A 72 -20.38 20.10 14.55
N HIS A 73 -20.89 19.04 15.19
CA HIS A 73 -20.07 18.05 15.88
C HIS A 73 -19.13 17.30 14.92
N GLN A 74 -19.63 16.91 13.74
CA GLN A 74 -18.79 16.30 12.70
C GLN A 74 -17.67 17.23 12.24
N GLN A 75 -17.99 18.50 11.96
CA GLN A 75 -16.99 19.51 11.57
C GLN A 75 -15.96 19.74 12.68
N PHE A 76 -16.38 19.69 13.95
CA PHE A 76 -15.49 19.83 15.10
C PHE A 76 -14.51 18.65 15.22
N VAL A 77 -14.99 17.41 15.05
CA VAL A 77 -14.15 16.21 15.05
C VAL A 77 -13.15 16.23 13.89
N GLN A 78 -13.60 16.60 12.68
CA GLN A 78 -12.72 16.74 11.51
C GLN A 78 -11.62 17.78 11.74
N ALA A 79 -11.96 18.94 12.29
CA ALA A 79 -10.97 19.97 12.62
C ALA A 79 -9.96 19.50 13.67
N LEU A 80 -10.39 18.68 14.64
CA LEU A 80 -9.51 18.13 15.67
C LEU A 80 -8.54 17.09 15.11
N ASN A 81 -8.99 16.22 14.20
CA ASN A 81 -8.13 15.29 13.46
C ASN A 81 -7.10 16.02 12.59
N GLY A 82 -7.54 17.03 11.83
CA GLY A 82 -6.64 17.86 11.02
C GLY A 82 -5.57 18.58 11.86
N ALA A 83 -5.91 19.01 13.07
CA ALA A 83 -4.95 19.58 14.01
C ALA A 83 -3.94 18.54 14.52
N GLY A 84 -4.39 17.32 14.85
CA GLY A 84 -3.52 16.21 15.23
C GLY A 84 -2.48 15.88 14.16
N ASN A 85 -2.91 15.77 12.89
CA ASN A 85 -2.04 15.52 11.74
C ASN A 85 -1.06 16.67 11.52
N SER A 86 -1.49 17.92 11.70
CA SER A 86 -0.61 19.09 11.59
C SER A 86 0.50 19.09 12.65
N TYR A 87 0.20 18.65 13.89
CA TYR A 87 1.22 18.51 14.93
C TYR A 87 2.19 17.37 14.64
N ALA A 88 1.71 16.22 14.18
CA ALA A 88 2.56 15.10 13.76
C ALA A 88 3.47 15.49 12.57
N ALA A 89 2.92 16.17 11.56
CA ALA A 89 3.68 16.70 10.43
C ALA A 89 4.73 17.74 10.87
N THR A 90 4.42 18.55 11.89
CA THR A 90 5.38 19.50 12.48
C THR A 90 6.50 18.78 13.24
N GLU A 91 6.21 17.69 13.96
CA GLU A 91 7.25 16.85 14.59
C GLU A 91 8.16 16.21 13.53
N ALA A 92 7.60 15.67 12.44
CA ALA A 92 8.36 15.16 11.30
C ALA A 92 9.20 16.25 10.61
N ALA A 93 8.62 17.43 10.40
CA ALA A 93 9.31 18.59 9.84
C ALA A 93 10.43 19.11 10.76
N ASN A 94 10.34 18.91 12.08
CA ASN A 94 11.38 19.27 13.04
C ASN A 94 12.52 18.23 13.14
N ALA A 95 12.34 17.00 12.65
CA ALA A 95 13.41 16.01 12.51
C ALA A 95 14.32 16.29 11.29
N SER A 96 13.78 16.89 10.24
CA SER A 96 14.50 17.31 9.03
C SER A 96 15.68 18.26 9.28
N PRO A 97 15.56 19.31 10.12
CA PRO A 97 16.65 20.21 10.51
C PRO A 97 17.84 19.51 11.19
N LEU A 98 17.61 18.41 11.93
CA LEU A 98 18.71 17.62 12.49
C LEU A 98 19.49 16.90 11.40
N SER A 99 18.79 16.34 10.41
CA SER A 99 19.43 15.66 9.27
C SER A 99 20.22 16.64 8.40
N SER A 100 19.70 17.86 8.17
CA SER A 100 20.44 18.90 7.46
C SER A 100 21.64 19.41 8.26
N LEU A 101 21.51 19.54 9.59
CA LEU A 101 22.62 19.92 10.46
C LEU A 101 23.72 18.85 10.49
N GLU A 102 23.36 17.57 10.50
CA GLU A 102 24.32 16.47 10.36
C GLU A 102 25.05 16.54 9.01
N GLN A 103 24.34 16.81 7.90
CA GLN A 103 24.97 17.00 6.59
C GLN A 103 25.87 18.23 6.53
N ASP A 104 25.50 19.34 7.18
CA ASP A 104 26.34 20.55 7.26
C ASP A 104 27.61 20.32 8.09
N VAL A 105 27.49 19.60 9.22
CA VAL A 105 28.62 19.23 10.07
C VAL A 105 29.54 18.25 9.35
N LEU A 106 29.01 17.22 8.68
CA LEU A 106 29.78 16.30 7.85
C LEU A 106 30.42 17.00 6.66
N GLY A 107 29.71 17.95 6.04
CA GLY A 107 30.23 18.80 4.97
C GLY A 107 31.43 19.62 5.42
N LEU A 108 31.38 20.20 6.63
CA LEU A 108 32.47 20.95 7.23
C LEU A 108 33.68 20.05 7.57
N ILE A 109 33.45 18.86 8.11
CA ILE A 109 34.49 17.86 8.42
C ILE A 109 35.17 17.36 7.14
N ASN A 110 34.41 17.18 6.07
CA ASN A 110 34.90 16.65 4.80
C ASN A 110 35.47 17.72 3.86
N ALA A 111 35.20 19.02 4.09
CA ALA A 111 35.65 20.09 3.21
C ALA A 111 37.18 20.10 2.95
N PRO A 112 38.06 19.91 3.96
CA PRO A 112 39.51 19.88 3.73
C PRO A 112 39.95 18.69 2.86
N THR A 113 39.39 17.52 3.07
CA THR A 113 39.76 16.30 2.33
C THR A 113 39.16 16.25 0.94
N ASN A 114 37.94 16.75 0.76
CA ASN A 114 37.35 16.94 -0.58
C ASN A 114 38.17 17.94 -1.40
N ALA A 115 38.62 19.04 -0.81
CA ALA A 115 39.45 20.04 -1.50
C ALA A 115 40.84 19.50 -1.87
N LEU A 116 41.45 18.67 -1.02
CA LEU A 116 42.83 18.20 -1.20
C LEU A 116 42.94 16.89 -1.98
N LEU A 117 41.97 15.99 -1.83
CA LEU A 117 42.04 14.61 -2.30
C LEU A 117 40.83 14.20 -3.16
N GLY A 118 39.87 15.10 -3.38
CA GLY A 118 38.65 14.83 -4.15
C GLY A 118 37.77 13.75 -3.52
N ARG A 119 37.96 13.47 -2.22
CA ARG A 119 37.30 12.39 -1.49
C ARG A 119 37.00 12.82 -0.05
N PRO A 120 35.84 12.43 0.51
CA PRO A 120 35.49 12.76 1.88
C PRO A 120 36.41 12.05 2.89
N LEU A 121 36.54 12.60 4.09
CA LEU A 121 37.25 11.94 5.19
C LEU A 121 36.37 10.84 5.79
N ILE A 122 35.09 11.16 6.02
CA ILE A 122 34.06 10.27 6.57
C ILE A 122 32.78 10.45 5.75
N GLY A 123 32.20 9.35 5.28
CA GLY A 123 30.94 9.37 4.51
C GLY A 123 30.97 8.38 3.35
N ASN A 124 29.80 7.97 2.91
CA ASN A 124 29.68 6.99 1.83
C ASN A 124 30.01 7.62 0.47
N GLY A 125 30.41 6.77 -0.47
CA GLY A 125 30.65 7.18 -1.85
C GLY A 125 29.33 7.51 -2.57
N ALA A 126 29.39 8.45 -3.51
CA ALA A 126 28.23 8.81 -4.32
C ALA A 126 27.81 7.65 -5.23
N ASP A 127 26.52 7.35 -5.29
CA ASP A 127 26.01 6.32 -6.19
C ASP A 127 26.10 6.79 -7.66
N GLY A 128 26.37 5.86 -8.56
CA GLY A 128 26.31 6.11 -9.99
C GLY A 128 24.86 6.30 -10.45
N ALA A 129 24.64 7.25 -11.36
CA ALA A 129 23.31 7.56 -11.86
C ALA A 129 22.66 6.33 -12.55
N PRO A 130 21.42 5.94 -12.18
CA PRO A 130 20.71 4.84 -12.82
C PRO A 130 20.57 5.02 -14.34
N GLY A 131 20.60 3.92 -15.09
CA GLY A 131 20.49 3.91 -16.56
C GLY A 131 21.71 4.46 -17.31
N THR A 132 22.77 4.89 -16.63
CA THR A 132 23.97 5.44 -17.28
C THR A 132 25.15 4.47 -17.35
N GLY A 133 25.15 3.43 -16.52
CA GLY A 133 26.31 2.58 -16.28
C GLY A 133 27.44 3.29 -15.55
N GLN A 134 27.19 4.44 -14.92
CA GLN A 134 28.19 5.20 -14.18
C GLN A 134 28.68 4.41 -12.97
N ASN A 135 29.98 4.42 -12.72
CA ASN A 135 30.55 3.78 -11.54
C ASN A 135 30.14 4.52 -10.26
N GLY A 136 29.98 3.76 -9.18
CA GLY A 136 29.88 4.31 -7.84
C GLY A 136 31.18 4.98 -7.43
N GLY A 137 31.06 6.14 -6.78
CA GLY A 137 32.16 6.87 -6.19
C GLY A 137 32.76 6.12 -5.00
N PRO A 138 34.04 6.36 -4.69
CA PRO A 138 34.67 5.71 -3.54
C PRO A 138 34.15 6.29 -2.22
N GLY A 139 34.08 5.44 -1.19
CA GLY A 139 33.79 5.84 0.18
C GLY A 139 34.87 6.74 0.79
N GLY A 140 34.53 7.35 1.93
CA GLY A 140 35.41 8.24 2.69
C GLY A 140 36.69 7.55 3.13
N LEU A 141 37.76 8.32 3.25
CA LEU A 141 39.12 7.81 3.48
C LEU A 141 39.24 6.99 4.78
N LEU A 142 38.58 7.41 5.86
CA LEU A 142 38.60 6.71 7.14
C LEU A 142 37.41 5.78 7.28
N VAL A 143 36.20 6.31 7.15
CA VAL A 143 34.96 5.53 7.34
C VAL A 143 34.00 5.87 6.23
N GLY A 144 33.52 4.87 5.52
CA GLY A 144 32.52 5.05 4.48
C GLY A 144 32.45 3.87 3.53
N ASP A 145 31.22 3.47 3.23
CA ASP A 145 30.94 2.47 2.22
C ASP A 145 31.19 3.06 0.82
N GLY A 146 31.54 2.21 -0.13
CA GLY A 146 31.58 2.61 -1.53
C GLY A 146 30.19 2.82 -2.11
N GLY A 147 30.04 3.80 -3.00
CA GLY A 147 28.77 4.05 -3.69
C GLY A 147 28.40 2.90 -4.63
N ARG A 148 27.11 2.68 -4.86
CA ARG A 148 26.62 1.66 -5.80
C ARG A 148 26.90 2.11 -7.24
N GLY A 149 27.20 1.16 -8.11
CA GLY A 149 27.27 1.40 -9.55
C GLY A 149 25.87 1.62 -10.13
N GLY A 150 25.72 2.61 -11.01
CA GLY A 150 24.48 2.87 -11.73
C GLY A 150 24.15 1.75 -12.71
N SER A 151 22.88 1.42 -12.87
CA SER A 151 22.44 0.46 -13.88
C SER A 151 22.77 0.93 -15.29
N GLY A 152 22.98 0.01 -16.23
CA GLY A 152 23.25 0.32 -17.63
C GLY A 152 21.99 0.74 -18.39
N ALA A 153 22.14 1.62 -19.39
CA ALA A 153 21.11 1.85 -20.42
C ALA A 153 20.85 0.57 -21.23
N ALA A 154 19.79 0.52 -22.03
CA ALA A 154 19.46 -0.66 -22.84
C ALA A 154 20.67 -1.23 -23.62
N GLY A 155 20.99 -2.50 -23.37
CA GLY A 155 22.14 -3.24 -23.92
C GLY A 155 23.51 -2.75 -23.47
N LYS A 156 23.60 -1.81 -22.52
CA LYS A 156 24.85 -1.26 -21.98
C LYS A 156 25.18 -1.87 -20.62
N PRO A 157 26.47 -2.01 -20.28
CA PRO A 157 26.85 -2.58 -19.00
C PRO A 157 26.48 -1.68 -17.82
N GLY A 158 26.29 -2.30 -16.67
CA GLY A 158 26.17 -1.60 -15.39
C GLY A 158 27.52 -1.08 -14.89
N GLY A 159 27.47 -0.03 -14.07
CA GLY A 159 28.66 0.59 -13.50
C GLY A 159 29.29 -0.25 -12.39
N ARG A 160 30.60 -0.15 -12.23
CA ARG A 160 31.30 -0.77 -11.10
C ARG A 160 30.91 -0.09 -9.79
N GLY A 161 30.73 -0.85 -8.72
CA GLY A 161 30.57 -0.31 -7.36
C GLY A 161 31.86 0.32 -6.84
N GLY A 162 31.71 1.40 -6.07
CA GLY A 162 32.82 2.14 -5.50
C GLY A 162 33.56 1.37 -4.42
N ASP A 163 34.84 1.67 -4.24
CA ASP A 163 35.65 1.03 -3.19
C ASP A 163 35.48 1.77 -1.86
N ALA A 164 35.47 1.05 -0.74
CA ALA A 164 35.49 1.65 0.60
C ALA A 164 36.90 2.18 0.97
N GLY A 165 36.96 2.98 2.03
CA GLY A 165 38.22 3.52 2.58
C GLY A 165 38.91 2.58 3.57
N LEU A 166 39.24 3.09 4.76
CA LEU A 166 39.91 2.29 5.80
C LEU A 166 38.95 1.29 6.47
N PHE A 167 37.74 1.75 6.77
CA PHE A 167 36.61 0.97 7.27
C PHE A 167 35.39 1.22 6.39
N GLY A 168 34.73 0.16 5.93
CA GLY A 168 33.52 0.25 5.12
C GLY A 168 33.39 -0.89 4.13
N THR A 169 32.20 -1.11 3.63
CA THR A 169 31.88 -2.14 2.64
C THR A 169 31.99 -1.59 1.23
N GLY A 170 32.47 -2.40 0.30
CA GLY A 170 32.52 -2.02 -1.11
C GLY A 170 31.11 -1.86 -1.67
N GLY A 171 30.92 -0.91 -2.57
CA GLY A 171 29.64 -0.65 -3.22
C GLY A 171 29.24 -1.77 -4.14
N GLN A 172 27.93 -2.03 -4.26
CA GLN A 172 27.40 -3.00 -5.20
C GLN A 172 27.64 -2.55 -6.66
N GLY A 173 27.93 -3.48 -7.56
CA GLY A 173 27.94 -3.22 -9.00
C GLY A 173 26.54 -3.02 -9.57
N GLY A 174 26.39 -2.09 -10.51
CA GLY A 174 25.12 -1.81 -11.18
C GLY A 174 24.69 -2.93 -12.10
N ALA A 175 23.38 -3.14 -12.25
CA ALA A 175 22.86 -4.12 -13.19
C ALA A 175 23.17 -3.71 -14.64
N GLY A 176 23.43 -4.68 -15.51
CA GLY A 176 23.47 -4.46 -16.95
C GLY A 176 22.10 -4.06 -17.47
N GLY A 177 22.04 -3.17 -18.46
CA GLY A 177 20.78 -2.73 -19.03
C GLY A 177 20.16 -3.78 -19.95
N PRO A 178 18.83 -3.86 -20.02
CA PRO A 178 18.13 -4.87 -20.80
C PRO A 178 18.38 -4.69 -22.30
N GLY A 179 18.44 -5.78 -23.05
CA GLY A 179 18.60 -5.75 -24.49
C GLY A 179 17.40 -5.11 -25.19
N THR A 180 17.63 -4.45 -26.32
CA THR A 180 16.55 -3.80 -27.08
C THR A 180 15.58 -4.83 -27.64
N VAL A 181 14.28 -4.66 -27.39
CA VAL A 181 13.24 -5.52 -27.98
C VAL A 181 13.18 -5.28 -29.50
N GLY A 182 13.14 -6.36 -30.28
CA GLY A 182 12.87 -6.29 -31.71
C GLY A 182 11.44 -5.80 -31.95
N ALA A 183 11.24 -4.86 -32.87
CA ALA A 183 9.93 -4.24 -33.10
C ALA A 183 8.86 -5.30 -33.42
N ALA A 184 7.83 -5.38 -32.57
CA ALA A 184 6.69 -6.28 -32.74
C ALA A 184 6.08 -6.11 -34.14
N GLY A 185 5.86 -7.23 -34.85
CA GLY A 185 5.24 -7.23 -36.18
C GLY A 185 6.18 -6.95 -37.36
N THR A 186 7.50 -6.83 -37.15
CA THR A 186 8.48 -6.71 -38.26
C THR A 186 9.24 -8.03 -38.44
N PRO A 187 8.97 -8.84 -39.50
CA PRO A 187 9.68 -10.09 -39.72
C PRO A 187 11.20 -9.87 -39.83
N GLY A 188 11.98 -10.58 -39.01
CA GLY A 188 13.45 -10.63 -39.11
C GLY A 188 14.24 -9.66 -38.22
N VAL A 189 13.61 -8.90 -37.32
CA VAL A 189 14.36 -8.06 -36.35
C VAL A 189 14.71 -8.90 -35.11
N ASN A 190 15.99 -9.16 -34.90
CA ASN A 190 16.48 -9.86 -33.71
C ASN A 190 16.44 -8.96 -32.47
N GLY A 191 16.29 -9.58 -31.30
CA GLY A 191 16.42 -8.89 -30.04
C GLY A 191 17.88 -8.53 -29.75
N GLY A 192 18.09 -7.39 -29.10
CA GLY A 192 19.41 -6.94 -28.69
C GLY A 192 19.91 -7.71 -27.47
N ASN A 193 21.22 -7.86 -27.30
CA ASN A 193 21.78 -8.52 -26.13
C ASN A 193 21.65 -7.63 -24.89
N GLY A 194 21.50 -8.27 -23.73
CA GLY A 194 21.58 -7.57 -22.45
C GLY A 194 23.01 -7.13 -22.12
N GLY A 195 23.12 -6.01 -21.40
CA GLY A 195 24.39 -5.49 -20.93
C GLY A 195 24.98 -6.35 -19.81
N ALA A 196 26.30 -6.37 -19.66
CA ALA A 196 26.92 -7.06 -18.53
C ALA A 196 26.68 -6.30 -17.21
N GLY A 197 26.57 -7.02 -16.10
CA GLY A 197 26.56 -6.42 -14.77
C GLY A 197 27.91 -5.81 -14.40
N GLY A 198 27.88 -4.72 -13.64
CA GLY A 198 29.08 -4.06 -13.12
C GLY A 198 29.72 -4.87 -12.01
N ALA A 199 31.04 -4.79 -11.86
CA ALA A 199 31.71 -5.45 -10.75
C ALA A 199 31.39 -4.76 -9.41
N GLY A 200 31.41 -5.51 -8.31
CA GLY A 200 31.37 -4.93 -6.98
C GLY A 200 32.66 -4.21 -6.60
N GLY A 201 32.56 -3.23 -5.71
CA GLY A 201 33.69 -2.50 -5.14
C GLY A 201 34.38 -3.28 -4.04
N THR A 202 35.65 -2.95 -3.74
CA THR A 202 36.40 -3.60 -2.67
C THR A 202 36.00 -3.04 -1.30
N GLY A 203 35.91 -3.92 -0.31
CA GLY A 203 35.76 -3.55 1.09
C GLY A 203 37.00 -2.82 1.62
N GLY A 204 36.84 -2.19 2.79
CA GLY A 204 37.83 -1.31 3.37
C GLY A 204 39.10 -2.05 3.76
N LEU A 205 40.20 -1.34 3.92
CA LEU A 205 41.51 -1.96 4.14
C LEU A 205 41.57 -2.80 5.43
N PHE A 206 40.98 -2.34 6.53
CA PHE A 206 40.99 -3.05 7.82
C PHE A 206 39.68 -3.78 8.13
N TYR A 207 38.55 -3.31 7.61
CA TYR A 207 37.25 -3.93 7.86
C TYR A 207 36.26 -3.61 6.75
N GLY A 208 35.48 -4.63 6.37
CA GLY A 208 34.35 -4.51 5.46
C GLY A 208 34.39 -5.53 4.33
N ASN A 209 33.20 -5.96 3.91
CA ASN A 209 33.02 -6.91 2.82
C ASN A 209 33.18 -6.22 1.47
N GLY A 210 33.53 -6.98 0.44
CA GLY A 210 33.43 -6.53 -0.94
C GLY A 210 31.97 -6.41 -1.36
N GLY A 211 31.69 -5.45 -2.22
CA GLY A 211 30.36 -5.27 -2.80
C GLY A 211 30.00 -6.43 -3.71
N ILE A 212 28.72 -6.77 -3.79
CA ILE A 212 28.24 -7.78 -4.73
C ILE A 212 28.34 -7.27 -6.16
N GLY A 213 28.62 -8.16 -7.11
CA GLY A 213 28.56 -7.83 -8.53
C GLY A 213 27.12 -7.60 -8.97
N GLY A 214 26.92 -6.68 -9.91
CA GLY A 214 25.63 -6.43 -10.53
C GLY A 214 25.20 -7.58 -11.43
N ASN A 215 23.91 -7.83 -11.54
CA ASN A 215 23.39 -8.84 -12.46
C ASN A 215 23.56 -8.37 -13.91
N GLY A 216 23.73 -9.31 -14.84
CA GLY A 216 23.63 -8.99 -16.26
C GLY A 216 22.20 -8.65 -16.64
N GLY A 217 22.04 -7.73 -17.60
CA GLY A 217 20.74 -7.40 -18.16
C GLY A 217 20.21 -8.53 -19.03
N ASP A 218 18.90 -8.66 -19.12
CA ASP A 218 18.28 -9.68 -19.97
C ASP A 218 18.46 -9.37 -21.45
N GLY A 219 18.48 -10.39 -22.29
CA GLY A 219 18.41 -10.22 -23.74
C GLY A 219 17.02 -9.77 -24.17
N GLY A 220 16.95 -8.84 -25.12
CA GLY A 220 15.68 -8.41 -25.69
C GLY A 220 15.05 -9.53 -26.52
N SER A 221 13.73 -9.60 -26.55
CA SER A 221 13.00 -10.54 -27.41
C SER A 221 13.03 -10.09 -28.88
N GLY A 222 12.97 -11.03 -29.82
CA GLY A 222 12.94 -10.72 -31.26
C GLY A 222 12.82 -11.97 -32.12
N ALA A 223 13.01 -11.88 -33.45
CA ALA A 223 12.94 -13.05 -34.33
C ALA A 223 13.90 -14.17 -33.89
N VAL A 224 15.13 -13.79 -33.55
CA VAL A 224 16.02 -14.51 -32.62
C VAL A 224 16.18 -13.61 -31.40
N GLY A 225 15.91 -14.12 -30.20
CA GLY A 225 16.11 -13.35 -28.99
C GLY A 225 17.58 -13.07 -28.71
N GLY A 226 17.87 -11.93 -28.08
CA GLY A 226 19.22 -11.54 -27.71
C GLY A 226 19.73 -12.38 -26.55
N THR A 227 21.05 -12.51 -26.39
CA THR A 227 21.59 -13.21 -25.21
C THR A 227 21.58 -12.30 -23.99
N GLY A 228 21.30 -12.86 -22.82
CA GLY A 228 21.45 -12.15 -21.55
C GLY A 228 22.90 -11.84 -21.24
N GLY A 229 23.14 -10.68 -20.65
CA GLY A 229 24.46 -10.22 -20.26
C GLY A 229 25.04 -11.06 -19.12
N ALA A 230 26.37 -11.15 -19.05
CA ALA A 230 27.03 -11.80 -17.92
C ALA A 230 26.85 -10.97 -16.64
N GLY A 231 26.75 -11.63 -15.49
CA GLY A 231 26.84 -10.95 -14.20
C GLY A 231 28.24 -10.41 -13.91
N GLY A 232 28.32 -9.35 -13.12
CA GLY A 232 29.56 -8.74 -12.68
C GLY A 232 30.24 -9.56 -11.59
N ALA A 233 31.56 -9.49 -11.50
CA ALA A 233 32.29 -10.13 -10.41
C ALA A 233 32.02 -9.40 -9.08
N GLY A 234 31.95 -10.14 -7.98
CA GLY A 234 31.95 -9.55 -6.65
C GLY A 234 33.29 -8.90 -6.31
N GLY A 235 33.24 -7.85 -5.48
CA GLY A 235 34.41 -7.15 -4.99
C GLY A 235 35.14 -7.94 -3.91
N GLN A 236 36.40 -7.60 -3.67
CA GLN A 236 37.20 -8.26 -2.63
C GLN A 236 36.85 -7.69 -1.25
N GLY A 237 36.83 -8.53 -0.22
CA GLY A 237 36.71 -8.07 1.17
C GLY A 237 38.03 -7.52 1.72
N SER A 238 37.99 -6.98 2.95
CA SER A 238 39.19 -6.51 3.64
C SER A 238 40.22 -7.60 3.86
N ALA A 239 41.49 -7.20 3.99
CA ALA A 239 42.61 -8.11 4.22
C ALA A 239 42.58 -8.80 5.60
N MET A 240 41.78 -8.30 6.55
CA MET A 240 41.76 -8.73 7.95
C MET A 240 40.46 -9.44 8.36
N LEU A 241 39.29 -8.86 8.05
CA LEU A 241 37.96 -9.26 8.56
C LEU A 241 36.84 -8.98 7.53
N GLY A 242 37.04 -9.33 6.26
CA GLY A 242 36.08 -9.07 5.19
C GLY A 242 35.90 -10.26 4.25
N HIS A 243 34.64 -10.48 3.82
CA HIS A 243 34.30 -11.48 2.82
C HIS A 243 34.26 -10.85 1.43
N ALA A 244 34.63 -11.61 0.41
CA ALA A 244 34.38 -11.20 -0.97
C ALA A 244 32.87 -11.11 -1.23
N GLY A 245 32.46 -10.12 -2.03
CA GLY A 245 31.11 -10.02 -2.53
C GLY A 245 30.78 -11.19 -3.45
N ALA A 246 29.51 -11.56 -3.50
CA ALA A 246 29.03 -12.55 -4.46
C ALA A 246 29.12 -11.99 -5.90
N ASN A 247 29.29 -12.87 -6.87
CA ASN A 247 29.15 -12.50 -8.28
C ASN A 247 27.66 -12.27 -8.60
N GLY A 248 27.40 -11.32 -9.48
CA GLY A 248 26.08 -11.14 -10.07
C GLY A 248 25.71 -12.32 -10.96
N THR A 249 24.41 -12.52 -11.14
CA THR A 249 23.89 -13.57 -12.02
C THR A 249 23.92 -13.14 -13.49
N LYS A 250 23.99 -14.10 -14.40
CA LYS A 250 23.78 -13.85 -15.84
C LYS A 250 22.31 -13.45 -16.04
N GLY A 251 22.06 -12.46 -16.90
CA GLY A 251 20.73 -12.15 -17.40
C GLY A 251 20.19 -13.29 -18.27
N HIS A 252 18.87 -13.34 -18.42
CA HIS A 252 18.17 -14.34 -19.21
C HIS A 252 18.34 -14.07 -20.72
N ASP A 253 18.39 -15.12 -21.53
CA ASP A 253 18.36 -14.96 -22.99
C ASP A 253 16.93 -14.60 -23.42
N GLY A 254 16.79 -13.62 -24.32
CA GLY A 254 15.52 -13.19 -24.87
C GLY A 254 14.85 -14.29 -25.68
N THR A 255 13.52 -14.25 -25.78
CA THR A 255 12.74 -15.28 -26.46
C THR A 255 12.59 -14.98 -27.96
N SER A 256 12.50 -16.04 -28.77
CA SER A 256 12.15 -15.94 -30.19
C SER A 256 10.65 -15.68 -30.34
N LEU A 257 10.28 -14.62 -31.06
CA LEU A 257 8.88 -14.34 -31.44
C LEU A 257 8.48 -15.22 -32.63
N GLY A 258 8.38 -16.53 -32.39
CA GLY A 258 7.91 -17.54 -33.34
C GLY A 258 6.75 -18.33 -32.75
N GLY A 259 5.56 -18.20 -33.34
CA GLY A 259 4.33 -18.82 -32.86
C GLY A 259 4.41 -20.36 -32.79
N GLY A 260 3.91 -20.91 -31.67
CA GLY A 260 3.73 -22.35 -31.47
C GLY A 260 3.55 -22.68 -30.01
N GLY A 261 2.35 -23.10 -29.64
CA GLY A 261 1.94 -23.40 -28.26
C GLY A 261 2.82 -24.42 -27.55
N GLY A 262 2.99 -24.20 -26.25
CA GLY A 262 3.68 -25.07 -25.33
C GLY A 262 3.18 -24.81 -23.91
N THR A 263 2.59 -25.85 -23.34
CA THR A 263 1.92 -25.95 -22.04
C THR A 263 2.82 -25.68 -20.82
N GLY A 264 2.26 -25.04 -19.79
CA GLY A 264 2.57 -25.32 -18.39
C GLY A 264 3.29 -24.21 -17.61
N GLY A 265 2.50 -23.37 -16.94
CA GLY A 265 2.98 -22.43 -15.92
C GLY A 265 1.99 -21.31 -15.61
N THR A 266 0.79 -21.65 -15.12
CA THR A 266 -0.20 -20.66 -14.67
C THR A 266 0.15 -20.17 -13.26
N SER A 267 0.71 -18.98 -13.17
CA SER A 267 0.33 -18.04 -12.11
C SER A 267 0.32 -16.65 -12.73
N SER A 268 -0.82 -16.31 -13.34
CA SER A 268 -1.11 -14.93 -13.71
C SER A 268 -1.41 -14.14 -12.44
N GLY A 269 -0.97 -12.89 -12.34
CA GLY A 269 -1.41 -12.02 -11.26
C GLY A 269 -2.93 -11.85 -11.28
N VAL A 270 -3.51 -11.48 -10.14
CA VAL A 270 -4.96 -11.23 -10.01
C VAL A 270 -5.26 -9.73 -9.99
N TYR A 271 -6.49 -9.36 -10.34
CA TYR A 271 -6.97 -8.00 -10.17
C TYR A 271 -8.17 -8.02 -9.21
N SER A 272 -8.00 -7.45 -8.01
CA SER A 272 -9.02 -7.44 -6.95
C SER A 272 -9.26 -6.04 -6.41
N PRO A 273 -10.03 -5.18 -7.11
CA PRO A 273 -10.29 -3.80 -6.70
C PRO A 273 -11.11 -3.74 -5.41
N TYR A 274 -10.92 -2.68 -4.64
CA TYR A 274 -11.74 -2.42 -3.46
C TYR A 274 -13.17 -2.04 -3.84
N VAL A 275 -14.11 -2.44 -2.98
CA VAL A 275 -15.50 -2.00 -2.99
C VAL A 275 -15.88 -1.68 -1.56
N ASP A 276 -16.11 -0.42 -1.23
CA ASP A 276 -16.81 -0.07 -0.01
C ASP A 276 -18.28 -0.50 -0.12
N VAL A 277 -18.64 -1.56 0.60
CA VAL A 277 -20.01 -2.11 0.59
C VAL A 277 -20.97 -1.32 1.47
N THR A 278 -20.46 -0.35 2.24
CA THR A 278 -21.24 0.57 3.07
C THR A 278 -21.58 1.85 2.32
N LEU A 279 -20.76 2.25 1.33
CA LEU A 279 -20.99 3.43 0.51
C LEU A 279 -22.26 3.28 -0.32
N TYR A 280 -23.08 4.33 -0.25
CA TYR A 280 -24.28 4.48 -1.05
C TYR A 280 -23.89 5.07 -2.41
N PRO A 281 -24.21 4.38 -3.51
CA PRO A 281 -25.06 5.06 -4.47
C PRO A 281 -26.22 4.16 -4.90
N GLY A 282 -27.29 4.17 -4.10
CA GLY A 282 -28.61 3.67 -4.52
C GLY A 282 -29.26 2.70 -3.52
N PRO A 283 -30.59 2.49 -3.63
CA PRO A 283 -31.33 1.61 -2.71
C PRO A 283 -30.89 0.13 -2.78
N ASN A 284 -30.06 -0.24 -3.76
CA ASN A 284 -29.64 -1.61 -4.04
C ASN A 284 -28.13 -1.85 -3.89
N GLY A 285 -27.36 -0.85 -3.44
CA GLY A 285 -25.89 -0.91 -3.36
C GLY A 285 -25.17 -0.98 -4.71
N TYR A 286 -23.94 -1.49 -4.70
CA TYR A 286 -23.08 -1.58 -5.88
C TYR A 286 -23.55 -2.62 -6.90
N ASP A 287 -23.49 -2.28 -8.19
CA ASP A 287 -23.90 -3.16 -9.28
C ASP A 287 -22.77 -4.10 -9.72
N PHE A 288 -22.58 -5.16 -8.94
CA PHE A 288 -21.63 -6.24 -9.26
C PHE A 288 -21.95 -6.95 -10.58
N SER A 289 -23.20 -6.95 -11.05
CA SER A 289 -23.53 -7.55 -12.34
C SER A 289 -22.83 -6.81 -13.47
N SER A 290 -22.87 -5.48 -13.47
CA SER A 290 -22.16 -4.69 -14.48
C SER A 290 -20.65 -4.90 -14.43
N ALA A 291 -20.06 -4.97 -13.23
CA ALA A 291 -18.63 -5.28 -13.05
C ALA A 291 -18.25 -6.66 -13.63
N GLY A 292 -19.04 -7.71 -13.33
CA GLY A 292 -18.82 -9.05 -13.87
C GLY A 292 -18.94 -9.10 -15.40
N HIS A 293 -19.90 -8.37 -15.99
CA HIS A 293 -20.01 -8.22 -17.45
C HIS A 293 -18.83 -7.45 -18.07
N ALA A 294 -18.22 -6.53 -17.32
CA ALA A 294 -17.01 -5.81 -17.72
C ALA A 294 -15.73 -6.65 -17.57
N GLY A 295 -15.82 -7.84 -16.96
CA GLY A 295 -14.73 -8.80 -16.88
C GLY A 295 -13.97 -8.83 -15.55
N VAL A 296 -14.45 -8.09 -14.54
CA VAL A 296 -13.92 -8.17 -13.16
C VAL A 296 -14.19 -9.55 -12.59
N LYS A 297 -13.17 -10.20 -12.02
CA LYS A 297 -13.26 -11.57 -11.48
C LYS A 297 -13.10 -11.67 -9.99
N ASP A 298 -12.36 -10.74 -9.39
CA ASP A 298 -12.11 -10.69 -7.95
C ASP A 298 -12.51 -9.29 -7.42
N ALA A 299 -12.85 -9.18 -6.15
CA ALA A 299 -13.12 -7.92 -5.47
C ALA A 299 -12.79 -7.99 -3.98
N THR A 300 -12.22 -6.91 -3.44
CA THR A 300 -11.89 -6.78 -2.02
C THR A 300 -12.96 -5.93 -1.33
N LEU A 301 -13.74 -6.53 -0.44
CA LEU A 301 -14.85 -5.86 0.23
C LEU A 301 -14.37 -5.10 1.46
N ALA A 302 -14.60 -3.79 1.48
CA ALA A 302 -14.13 -2.86 2.50
C ALA A 302 -15.30 -2.27 3.31
N PHE A 303 -15.16 -2.00 4.61
CA PHE A 303 -14.19 -2.58 5.56
C PHE A 303 -14.93 -3.14 6.77
N ILE A 304 -14.37 -4.15 7.42
CA ILE A 304 -14.82 -4.57 8.75
C ILE A 304 -13.98 -3.87 9.83
N THR A 305 -14.66 -3.18 10.73
CA THR A 305 -14.08 -2.56 11.94
C THR A 305 -14.99 -2.79 13.15
N ALA A 306 -14.55 -2.36 14.34
CA ALA A 306 -15.32 -2.49 15.56
C ALA A 306 -16.48 -1.49 15.61
N ASP A 307 -17.68 -1.98 15.92
CA ASP A 307 -18.81 -1.13 16.31
C ASP A 307 -18.57 -0.50 17.71
N PRO A 308 -19.44 0.41 18.19
CA PRO A 308 -19.32 0.99 19.53
C PRO A 308 -19.32 -0.03 20.70
N ASN A 309 -19.76 -1.26 20.47
CA ASN A 309 -19.76 -2.36 21.44
C ASN A 309 -18.53 -3.28 21.29
N GLY A 310 -17.61 -2.97 20.37
CA GLY A 310 -16.43 -3.76 20.07
C GLY A 310 -16.69 -4.98 19.21
N GLN A 311 -17.84 -5.07 18.53
CA GLN A 311 -18.20 -6.20 17.68
C GLN A 311 -17.78 -5.98 16.21
N PRO A 312 -17.46 -7.04 15.45
CA PRO A 312 -17.17 -6.94 14.03
C PRO A 312 -18.39 -6.44 13.24
N SER A 313 -18.21 -5.31 12.55
CA SER A 313 -19.26 -4.67 11.76
C SER A 313 -18.70 -4.00 10.51
N TRP A 314 -19.49 -3.92 9.44
CA TRP A 314 -19.09 -3.17 8.25
C TRP A 314 -19.10 -1.67 8.54
N GLY A 315 -17.98 -0.99 8.29
CA GLY A 315 -17.78 0.43 8.52
C GLY A 315 -17.85 0.87 9.99
N GLY A 316 -17.83 -0.07 10.94
CA GLY A 316 -17.97 0.26 12.38
C GLY A 316 -19.40 0.60 12.79
N TYR A 317 -20.38 0.32 11.92
CA TYR A 317 -21.78 0.65 12.17
C TYR A 317 -22.50 -0.50 12.88
N SER A 318 -23.09 -0.25 14.05
CA SER A 318 -23.93 -1.23 14.77
C SER A 318 -25.08 -1.77 13.91
N ALA A 319 -25.58 -0.97 12.96
CA ALA A 319 -26.61 -1.40 12.02
C ALA A 319 -26.12 -2.50 11.04
N TYR A 320 -24.81 -2.57 10.79
CA TYR A 320 -24.16 -3.58 9.97
C TYR A 320 -23.25 -4.51 10.80
N ASP A 321 -23.53 -4.67 12.09
CA ASP A 321 -22.97 -5.76 12.90
C ASP A 321 -23.30 -7.10 12.23
N ILE A 322 -22.26 -7.92 12.01
CA ILE A 322 -22.40 -9.20 11.32
C ILE A 322 -23.22 -10.22 12.11
N ASN A 323 -23.36 -10.02 13.43
CA ASN A 323 -24.03 -10.92 14.37
C ASN A 323 -25.49 -10.50 14.67
N GLY A 324 -26.07 -9.59 13.87
CA GLY A 324 -27.50 -9.25 13.99
C GLY A 324 -27.83 -7.79 13.83
N GLY A 325 -26.95 -7.00 13.21
CA GLY A 325 -27.21 -5.60 12.90
C GLY A 325 -28.52 -5.42 12.13
N SER A 326 -29.27 -4.38 12.48
CA SER A 326 -30.63 -4.14 11.93
C SER A 326 -30.70 -4.04 10.40
N GLN A 327 -29.58 -3.75 9.74
CA GLN A 327 -29.46 -3.59 8.30
C GLN A 327 -28.46 -4.56 7.66
N ILE A 328 -27.93 -5.55 8.39
CA ILE A 328 -26.91 -6.49 7.86
C ILE A 328 -27.37 -7.23 6.60
N SER A 329 -28.68 -7.44 6.44
CA SER A 329 -29.27 -8.03 5.23
C SER A 329 -28.93 -7.28 3.94
N TYR A 330 -28.70 -5.96 4.03
CA TYR A 330 -28.26 -5.15 2.90
C TYR A 330 -26.88 -5.61 2.42
N ILE A 331 -25.90 -5.70 3.33
CA ILE A 331 -24.53 -6.15 3.00
C ILE A 331 -24.53 -7.61 2.55
N ASN A 332 -25.28 -8.48 3.22
CA ASN A 332 -25.41 -9.89 2.83
C ASN A 332 -25.92 -10.03 1.39
N ASN A 333 -26.85 -9.16 0.96
CA ASN A 333 -27.33 -9.12 -0.41
C ASN A 333 -26.26 -8.61 -1.38
N GLN A 334 -25.42 -7.64 -0.99
CA GLN A 334 -24.28 -7.20 -1.82
C GLN A 334 -23.31 -8.35 -2.10
N ILE A 335 -22.93 -9.09 -1.05
CA ILE A 335 -22.01 -10.23 -1.16
C ILE A 335 -22.63 -11.35 -2.00
N ALA A 336 -23.94 -11.62 -1.82
CA ALA A 336 -24.65 -12.57 -2.66
C ALA A 336 -24.68 -12.13 -4.14
N ASN A 337 -24.89 -10.84 -4.41
CA ASN A 337 -24.88 -10.28 -5.77
C ASN A 337 -23.50 -10.38 -6.42
N MET A 338 -22.42 -10.13 -5.67
CA MET A 338 -21.04 -10.35 -6.12
C MET A 338 -20.81 -11.80 -6.56
N HIS A 339 -21.15 -12.77 -5.70
CA HIS A 339 -21.04 -14.19 -6.05
C HIS A 339 -21.92 -14.58 -7.25
N ASN A 340 -23.14 -14.03 -7.34
CA ASN A 340 -24.04 -14.26 -8.48
C ASN A 340 -23.49 -13.68 -9.80
N ALA A 341 -22.69 -12.63 -9.72
CA ALA A 341 -21.97 -12.07 -10.87
C ALA A 341 -20.72 -12.90 -11.25
N GLY A 342 -20.41 -13.96 -10.50
CA GLY A 342 -19.23 -14.79 -10.73
C GLY A 342 -17.93 -14.20 -10.20
N ILE A 343 -18.02 -13.19 -9.31
CA ILE A 343 -16.87 -12.50 -8.73
C ILE A 343 -16.49 -13.18 -7.40
N ALA A 344 -15.21 -13.49 -7.23
CA ALA A 344 -14.65 -13.98 -5.97
C ALA A 344 -14.36 -12.83 -5.01
N GLY A 345 -14.58 -13.06 -3.72
CA GLY A 345 -14.40 -12.03 -2.69
C GLY A 345 -13.12 -12.20 -1.89
N ALA A 346 -12.53 -11.08 -1.49
CA ALA A 346 -11.74 -10.93 -0.28
C ALA A 346 -12.49 -10.02 0.72
N ILE A 347 -12.19 -10.15 2.01
CA ILE A 347 -12.73 -9.27 3.06
C ILE A 347 -11.58 -8.47 3.66
N SER A 348 -11.69 -7.15 3.63
CA SER A 348 -10.71 -6.26 4.24
C SER A 348 -11.16 -5.80 5.63
N PHE A 349 -10.25 -5.87 6.59
CA PHE A 349 -10.36 -5.36 7.94
C PHE A 349 -9.53 -4.09 8.09
N GLY A 350 -10.05 -3.11 8.83
CA GLY A 350 -9.32 -1.86 9.11
C GLY A 350 -9.72 -0.71 8.17
N GLY A 351 -8.72 -0.12 7.49
CA GLY A 351 -8.82 1.12 6.73
C GLY A 351 -8.52 2.38 7.55
N GLU A 352 -8.44 3.53 6.89
CA GLU A 352 -8.09 4.85 7.47
C GLU A 352 -9.05 5.28 8.61
N ALA A 353 -10.32 4.90 8.56
CA ALA A 353 -11.36 5.32 9.49
C ALA A 353 -11.94 4.18 10.34
N GLY A 354 -12.27 4.49 11.60
CA GLY A 354 -12.90 3.55 12.53
C GLY A 354 -11.93 3.02 13.59
N THR A 355 -12.39 2.05 14.38
CA THR A 355 -11.56 1.36 15.37
C THR A 355 -11.29 -0.06 14.88
N ASP A 356 -10.04 -0.39 14.60
CA ASP A 356 -9.66 -1.77 14.27
C ASP A 356 -10.02 -2.71 15.42
N LEU A 357 -10.44 -3.94 15.10
CA LEU A 357 -10.87 -4.93 16.09
C LEU A 357 -9.76 -5.26 17.10
N SER A 358 -8.49 -5.23 16.69
CA SER A 358 -7.35 -5.44 17.59
C SER A 358 -7.08 -4.28 18.54
N ALA A 359 -7.62 -3.09 18.25
CA ALA A 359 -7.50 -1.89 19.06
C ALA A 359 -8.65 -1.71 20.07
N VAL A 360 -9.63 -2.61 20.09
CA VAL A 360 -10.70 -2.63 21.09
C VAL A 360 -10.09 -2.80 22.49
N ASN A 361 -10.57 -2.01 23.46
CA ASN A 361 -10.02 -2.03 24.81
C ASN A 361 -10.21 -3.41 25.47
N GLY A 362 -9.10 -4.00 25.95
CA GLY A 362 -9.12 -5.33 26.57
C GLY A 362 -9.16 -6.49 25.58
N GLN A 363 -9.03 -6.22 24.27
CA GLN A 363 -8.97 -7.26 23.26
C GLN A 363 -7.81 -8.22 23.51
N THR A 364 -8.06 -9.51 23.33
CA THR A 364 -7.05 -10.57 23.45
C THR A 364 -6.91 -11.32 22.13
N PRO A 365 -5.77 -11.98 21.85
CA PRO A 365 -5.59 -12.73 20.61
C PRO A 365 -6.68 -13.78 20.37
N THR A 366 -7.11 -14.48 21.43
CA THR A 366 -8.17 -15.49 21.33
C THR A 366 -9.54 -14.87 21.07
N ALA A 367 -9.88 -13.76 21.71
CA ALA A 367 -11.15 -13.08 21.43
C ALA A 367 -11.19 -12.57 19.98
N LEU A 368 -10.09 -11.96 19.53
CA LEU A 368 -9.97 -11.44 18.18
C LEU A 368 -10.00 -12.53 17.10
N GLU A 369 -9.39 -13.69 17.38
CA GLU A 369 -9.53 -14.86 16.51
C GLU A 369 -11.01 -15.28 16.39
N GLN A 370 -11.78 -15.27 17.47
CA GLN A 370 -13.22 -15.58 17.41
C GLN A 370 -13.99 -14.55 16.59
N ASP A 371 -13.62 -13.28 16.67
CA ASP A 371 -14.21 -12.23 15.83
C ASP A 371 -13.91 -12.50 14.34
N TYR A 372 -12.67 -12.82 13.98
CA TYR A 372 -12.33 -13.20 12.59
C TYR A 372 -13.02 -14.48 12.14
N LEU A 373 -13.10 -15.49 13.00
CA LEU A 373 -13.84 -16.73 12.72
C LEU A 373 -15.33 -16.46 12.50
N SER A 374 -15.93 -15.51 13.22
CA SER A 374 -17.34 -15.16 13.02
C SER A 374 -17.57 -14.57 11.62
N VAL A 375 -16.64 -13.74 11.12
CA VAL A 375 -16.65 -13.21 9.75
C VAL A 375 -16.49 -14.34 8.72
N VAL A 376 -15.43 -15.14 8.83
CA VAL A 376 -15.15 -16.26 7.91
C VAL A 376 -16.33 -17.24 7.89
N ASN A 377 -16.91 -17.54 9.05
CA ASN A 377 -18.04 -18.45 9.13
C ASN A 377 -19.32 -17.90 8.53
N THR A 378 -19.55 -16.60 8.63
CA THR A 378 -20.73 -15.92 8.10
C THR A 378 -20.68 -15.86 6.58
N TYR A 379 -19.55 -15.43 6.02
CA TYR A 379 -19.46 -15.13 4.59
C TYR A 379 -18.86 -16.25 3.74
N LYS A 380 -18.15 -17.21 4.36
CA LYS A 380 -17.41 -18.28 3.67
C LYS A 380 -16.40 -17.75 2.65
N ILE A 381 -15.83 -16.59 2.96
CA ILE A 381 -14.72 -15.98 2.23
C ILE A 381 -13.45 -16.20 3.04
N TYR A 382 -12.41 -16.72 2.39
CA TYR A 382 -11.17 -17.17 3.03
C TYR A 382 -9.94 -16.34 2.61
N ASN A 383 -10.13 -15.36 1.72
CA ASN A 383 -9.11 -14.37 1.39
C ASN A 383 -9.34 -13.15 2.28
N LEU A 384 -8.42 -12.92 3.24
CA LEU A 384 -8.56 -11.88 4.25
C LEU A 384 -7.46 -10.84 4.05
N ASP A 385 -7.88 -9.59 4.00
CA ASP A 385 -7.01 -8.43 3.87
C ASP A 385 -7.01 -7.63 5.17
N PHE A 386 -5.83 -7.23 5.62
CA PHE A 386 -5.66 -6.39 6.80
C PHE A 386 -5.08 -5.05 6.34
N ASP A 387 -5.97 -4.09 6.17
CA ASP A 387 -5.63 -2.73 5.79
C ASP A 387 -5.25 -1.93 7.04
N VAL A 388 -3.95 -1.74 7.23
CA VAL A 388 -3.37 -1.20 8.47
C VAL A 388 -2.88 0.21 8.25
N GLU A 389 -3.74 1.16 8.63
CA GLU A 389 -3.55 2.60 8.41
C GLU A 389 -3.55 3.41 9.72
N GLY A 390 -3.31 4.72 9.57
CA GLY A 390 -3.44 5.71 10.65
C GLY A 390 -2.83 5.31 12.00
N ALA A 391 -3.63 5.44 13.06
CA ALA A 391 -3.18 5.23 14.44
C ALA A 391 -2.77 3.78 14.74
N LEU A 392 -3.29 2.80 13.97
CA LEU A 392 -2.99 1.38 14.19
C LEU A 392 -1.52 1.07 13.90
N GLN A 393 -0.92 1.69 12.88
CA GLN A 393 0.51 1.50 12.54
C GLN A 393 1.46 1.83 13.70
N SER A 394 1.05 2.71 14.62
CA SER A 394 1.82 3.09 15.80
C SER A 394 1.48 2.28 17.06
N ASN A 395 0.44 1.43 17.01
CA ASN A 395 -0.08 0.69 18.15
C ASN A 395 0.47 -0.74 18.21
N THR A 396 1.74 -0.88 18.61
CA THR A 396 2.43 -2.18 18.70
C THR A 396 1.67 -3.25 19.51
N PRO A 397 1.03 -2.95 20.68
CA PRO A 397 0.21 -3.93 21.38
C PRO A 397 -0.99 -4.46 20.59
N ALA A 398 -1.71 -3.58 19.89
CA ALA A 398 -2.84 -3.98 19.02
C ALA A 398 -2.34 -4.82 17.84
N LEU A 399 -1.29 -4.37 17.14
CA LEU A 399 -0.67 -5.12 16.04
C LEU A 399 -0.16 -6.51 16.46
N THR A 400 0.41 -6.63 17.66
CA THR A 400 0.83 -7.92 18.22
C THR A 400 -0.37 -8.82 18.52
N THR A 401 -1.47 -8.24 19.00
CA THR A 401 -2.73 -8.96 19.25
C THR A 401 -3.33 -9.45 17.93
N GLN A 402 -3.36 -8.58 16.93
CA GLN A 402 -3.80 -8.87 15.55
C GLN A 402 -3.00 -10.02 14.95
N ALA A 403 -1.67 -9.93 14.92
CA ALA A 403 -0.81 -10.94 14.31
C ALA A 403 -0.97 -12.32 14.99
N LYS A 404 -1.08 -12.37 16.32
CA LYS A 404 -1.32 -13.64 17.03
C LYS A 404 -2.70 -14.23 16.70
N ALA A 405 -3.73 -13.40 16.64
CA ALA A 405 -5.08 -13.84 16.26
C ALA A 405 -5.12 -14.38 14.83
N ILE A 406 -4.44 -13.72 13.89
CA ILE A 406 -4.32 -14.17 12.49
C ILE A 406 -3.62 -15.52 12.42
N ALA A 407 -2.48 -15.70 13.10
CA ALA A 407 -1.75 -16.96 13.09
C ALA A 407 -2.60 -18.12 13.68
N MET A 408 -3.38 -17.85 14.72
CA MET A 408 -4.33 -18.82 15.30
C MET A 408 -5.45 -19.17 14.31
N LEU A 409 -6.04 -18.17 13.67
CA LEU A 409 -7.05 -18.35 12.61
C LEU A 409 -6.53 -19.21 11.46
N GLN A 410 -5.32 -18.91 10.95
CA GLN A 410 -4.66 -19.68 9.89
C GLN A 410 -4.48 -21.15 10.28
N GLN A 411 -4.02 -21.40 11.51
CA GLN A 411 -3.86 -22.76 12.02
C GLN A 411 -5.22 -23.49 12.12
N GLN A 412 -6.23 -22.83 12.67
CA GLN A 412 -7.56 -23.42 12.87
C GLN A 412 -8.24 -23.74 11.53
N GLU A 413 -8.25 -22.79 10.60
CA GLU A 413 -8.93 -22.96 9.32
C GLU A 413 -8.19 -23.93 8.39
N ALA A 414 -6.85 -24.00 8.45
CA ALA A 414 -6.11 -25.07 7.80
C ALA A 414 -6.47 -26.46 8.35
N ALA A 415 -6.66 -26.59 9.68
CA ALA A 415 -7.09 -27.84 10.30
C ALA A 415 -8.54 -28.21 9.94
N ASN A 416 -9.39 -27.23 9.65
CA ASN A 416 -10.78 -27.42 9.20
C ASN A 416 -10.89 -27.74 7.70
N GLY A 417 -9.79 -27.68 6.94
CA GLY A 417 -9.78 -27.91 5.49
C GLY A 417 -10.22 -26.70 4.66
N THR A 418 -10.24 -25.51 5.28
CA THR A 418 -10.66 -24.24 4.68
C THR A 418 -9.59 -23.15 4.90
N PRO A 419 -8.32 -23.39 4.51
CA PRO A 419 -7.23 -22.48 4.85
C PRO A 419 -7.50 -21.04 4.38
N VAL A 420 -7.20 -20.07 5.22
CA VAL A 420 -7.29 -18.64 4.88
C VAL A 420 -5.97 -18.13 4.32
N THR A 421 -6.03 -17.27 3.29
CA THR A 421 -4.89 -16.49 2.82
C THR A 421 -4.95 -15.10 3.42
N VAL A 422 -3.79 -14.52 3.74
CA VAL A 422 -3.68 -13.24 4.44
C VAL A 422 -2.90 -12.25 3.58
N SER A 423 -3.53 -11.11 3.27
CA SER A 423 -2.85 -9.93 2.75
C SER A 423 -2.73 -8.85 3.82
N TYR A 424 -1.65 -8.09 3.76
CA TYR A 424 -1.54 -6.80 4.46
C TYR A 424 -1.55 -5.69 3.43
N THR A 425 -2.50 -4.77 3.56
CA THR A 425 -2.56 -3.54 2.77
C THR A 425 -2.01 -2.39 3.61
N LEU A 426 -1.02 -1.67 3.06
CA LEU A 426 -0.18 -0.76 3.83
C LEU A 426 0.13 0.55 3.07
N PRO A 427 0.13 1.71 3.76
CA PRO A 427 0.63 2.95 3.18
C PRO A 427 2.10 2.84 2.78
N VAL A 428 2.45 3.43 1.64
CA VAL A 428 3.79 3.34 1.06
C VAL A 428 4.24 4.70 0.55
N LEU A 429 5.54 4.94 0.59
CA LEU A 429 6.16 6.04 -0.16
C LEU A 429 6.78 5.50 -1.45
N PRO A 430 7.13 6.35 -2.43
CA PRO A 430 7.93 5.91 -3.58
C PRO A 430 9.27 5.27 -3.18
N THR A 431 9.76 5.54 -1.97
CA THR A 431 10.95 4.94 -1.36
C THR A 431 10.68 3.64 -0.60
N GLY A 432 9.47 3.09 -0.65
CA GLY A 432 9.05 1.86 0.03
C GLY A 432 8.25 2.10 1.31
N LEU A 433 7.97 1.01 2.03
CA LEU A 433 7.26 1.05 3.31
C LEU A 433 8.09 1.81 4.34
N VAL A 434 7.42 2.68 5.11
CA VAL A 434 8.07 3.44 6.18
C VAL A 434 8.60 2.49 7.25
N ALA A 435 9.84 2.70 7.67
CA ALA A 435 10.50 1.91 8.70
C ALA A 435 10.22 2.45 10.12
N GLY A 436 10.33 1.58 11.12
CA GLY A 436 10.15 1.96 12.53
C GLY A 436 8.68 2.01 12.96
N GLN A 437 8.46 2.34 14.24
CA GLN A 437 7.12 2.43 14.80
C GLN A 437 6.30 3.49 14.05
N GLY A 438 5.08 3.15 13.66
CA GLY A 438 4.22 4.01 12.85
C GLY A 438 4.36 3.83 11.34
N GLY A 439 5.23 2.91 10.87
CA GLY A 439 5.36 2.60 9.45
C GLY A 439 5.01 1.15 9.10
N GLY A 440 4.55 0.94 7.86
CA GLY A 440 4.10 -0.37 7.37
C GLY A 440 5.16 -1.48 7.42
N LEU A 441 6.46 -1.16 7.35
CA LEU A 441 7.50 -2.20 7.48
C LEU A 441 7.51 -2.82 8.88
N ASN A 442 7.22 -2.04 9.92
CA ASN A 442 7.12 -2.53 11.29
C ASN A 442 5.88 -3.43 11.48
N VAL A 443 4.78 -3.16 10.77
CA VAL A 443 3.60 -4.04 10.75
C VAL A 443 3.98 -5.45 10.26
N LEU A 444 4.67 -5.53 9.13
CA LEU A 444 5.12 -6.81 8.56
C LEU A 444 6.14 -7.52 9.46
N GLN A 445 7.05 -6.78 10.10
CA GLN A 445 7.99 -7.34 11.07
C GLN A 445 7.28 -7.96 12.28
N ILE A 446 6.24 -7.30 12.80
CA ILE A 446 5.41 -7.82 13.89
C ILE A 446 4.64 -9.07 13.43
N ALA A 447 4.06 -9.05 12.23
CA ALA A 447 3.35 -10.19 11.66
C ALA A 447 4.27 -11.42 11.53
N ALA A 448 5.44 -11.25 10.91
CA ALA A 448 6.43 -12.30 10.75
C ALA A 448 6.95 -12.84 12.10
N ALA A 449 7.21 -11.95 13.08
CA ALA A 449 7.68 -12.34 14.40
C ALA A 449 6.63 -13.12 15.22
N ASN A 450 5.34 -12.97 14.90
CA ASN A 450 4.24 -13.66 15.57
C ASN A 450 3.67 -14.82 14.74
N GLY A 451 4.34 -15.20 13.64
CA GLY A 451 4.05 -16.43 12.89
C GLY A 451 2.89 -16.33 11.90
N VAL A 452 2.53 -15.12 11.46
CA VAL A 452 1.56 -14.95 10.36
C VAL A 452 2.20 -15.43 9.06
N ASP A 453 1.51 -16.30 8.34
CA ASP A 453 1.86 -16.70 6.98
C ASP A 453 1.28 -15.67 5.99
N VAL A 454 2.07 -14.65 5.67
CA VAL A 454 1.64 -13.55 4.80
C VAL A 454 1.67 -14.02 3.35
N SER A 455 0.50 -14.12 2.73
CA SER A 455 0.35 -14.51 1.32
C SER A 455 0.61 -13.33 0.37
N ARG A 456 0.24 -12.11 0.78
CA ARG A 456 0.41 -10.90 -0.02
C ARG A 456 0.77 -9.68 0.83
N VAL A 457 1.61 -8.81 0.29
CA VAL A 457 1.88 -7.46 0.78
C VAL A 457 1.41 -6.50 -0.30
N ASN A 458 0.28 -5.86 -0.07
CA ASN A 458 -0.34 -4.93 -0.99
C ASN A 458 0.00 -3.50 -0.56
N VAL A 459 0.53 -2.68 -1.46
CA VAL A 459 0.94 -1.31 -1.12
C VAL A 459 -0.02 -0.28 -1.71
N MET A 460 -0.43 0.68 -0.88
CA MET A 460 -1.30 1.78 -1.28
C MET A 460 -0.47 2.87 -1.95
N ALA A 461 -0.30 2.74 -3.27
CA ALA A 461 0.47 3.63 -4.12
C ALA A 461 -0.33 4.91 -4.46
N MET A 462 -0.65 5.68 -3.42
CA MET A 462 -1.50 6.87 -3.43
C MET A 462 -1.09 7.84 -2.31
N ASP A 463 -1.60 9.07 -2.39
CA ASP A 463 -1.54 10.11 -1.35
C ASP A 463 -0.14 10.28 -0.73
N TYR A 464 0.86 10.43 -1.60
CA TYR A 464 2.26 10.58 -1.19
C TYR A 464 2.51 11.93 -0.50
N GLY A 465 1.67 12.92 -0.82
CA GLY A 465 1.61 14.24 -0.23
C GLY A 465 2.72 15.17 -0.69
N ASN A 466 2.63 16.42 -0.22
CA ASN A 466 3.39 17.59 -0.70
C ASN A 466 4.91 17.42 -0.93
N GLY A 467 5.55 16.45 -0.27
CA GLY A 467 6.96 16.12 -0.51
C GLY A 467 7.22 15.58 -1.93
N PHE A 468 6.22 14.98 -2.54
CA PHE A 468 6.26 14.34 -3.86
C PHE A 468 5.51 15.13 -4.94
N ASP A 469 4.73 16.16 -4.56
CA ASP A 469 3.94 17.00 -5.49
C ASP A 469 4.70 18.16 -6.13
N GLN A 470 6.03 18.03 -6.23
CA GLN A 470 6.91 19.11 -6.69
C GLN A 470 6.92 19.23 -8.22
N ALA A 471 7.13 20.45 -8.73
CA ALA A 471 7.26 20.69 -10.16
C ALA A 471 8.40 19.85 -10.77
N GLY A 472 8.08 19.04 -11.79
CA GLY A 472 9.03 18.08 -12.39
C GLY A 472 8.96 16.67 -11.80
N ASN A 473 7.99 16.38 -10.92
CA ASN A 473 7.62 15.04 -10.49
C ASN A 473 7.44 14.09 -11.70
N PRO A 474 8.00 12.86 -11.66
CA PRO A 474 7.88 11.85 -12.72
C PRO A 474 6.45 11.33 -12.96
N GLY A 475 5.51 11.59 -12.05
CA GLY A 475 4.09 11.27 -12.12
C GLY A 475 3.70 10.02 -11.34
N MET A 476 2.40 9.88 -11.04
CA MET A 476 1.85 8.84 -10.16
C MET A 476 2.17 7.41 -10.61
N GLY A 477 2.19 7.13 -11.92
CA GLY A 477 2.53 5.80 -12.44
C GLY A 477 3.98 5.40 -12.19
N VAL A 478 4.92 6.36 -12.21
CA VAL A 478 6.33 6.11 -11.89
C VAL A 478 6.49 5.91 -10.39
N TYR A 479 5.82 6.73 -9.57
CA TYR A 479 5.84 6.55 -8.11
C TYR A 479 5.25 5.23 -7.63
N ALA A 480 4.19 4.73 -8.26
CA ALA A 480 3.67 3.41 -7.97
C ALA A 480 4.69 2.30 -8.27
N ILE A 481 5.44 2.43 -9.38
CA ILE A 481 6.51 1.50 -9.76
C ILE A 481 7.70 1.59 -8.80
N ASP A 482 8.09 2.80 -8.40
CA ASP A 482 9.17 3.03 -7.45
C ASP A 482 8.82 2.44 -6.07
N ALA A 483 7.59 2.69 -5.59
CA ALA A 483 7.07 2.13 -4.35
C ALA A 483 7.06 0.60 -4.36
N ALA A 484 6.61 0.00 -5.47
CA ALA A 484 6.63 -1.45 -5.65
C ALA A 484 8.06 -2.02 -5.64
N THR A 485 8.98 -1.35 -6.34
CA THR A 485 10.40 -1.76 -6.44
C THR A 485 11.13 -1.63 -5.11
N ALA A 486 10.91 -0.55 -4.38
CA ALA A 486 11.49 -0.34 -3.07
C ALA A 486 10.95 -1.36 -2.06
N THR A 487 9.63 -1.61 -2.08
CA THR A 487 8.99 -2.62 -1.23
C THR A 487 9.51 -4.02 -1.53
N HIS A 488 9.67 -4.38 -2.80
CA HIS A 488 10.29 -5.66 -3.18
C HIS A 488 11.68 -5.85 -2.54
N GLY A 489 12.53 -4.81 -2.55
CA GLY A 489 13.83 -4.84 -1.87
C GLY A 489 13.73 -5.03 -0.35
N GLN A 490 12.75 -4.40 0.29
CA GLN A 490 12.48 -4.56 1.72
C GLN A 490 11.99 -5.98 2.05
N LEU A 491 11.08 -6.52 1.23
CA LEU A 491 10.54 -7.87 1.40
C LEU A 491 11.58 -8.95 1.17
N MET A 492 12.52 -8.78 0.22
CA MET A 492 13.67 -9.69 0.08
C MET A 492 14.55 -9.74 1.34
N THR A 493 14.59 -8.64 2.11
CA THR A 493 15.31 -8.59 3.39
C THR A 493 14.51 -9.28 4.50
N LEU A 494 13.18 -9.07 4.53
CA LEU A 494 12.29 -9.65 5.53
C LEU A 494 12.07 -11.16 5.35
N TYR A 495 12.04 -11.63 4.09
CA TYR A 495 11.81 -13.01 3.69
C TYR A 495 13.01 -13.57 2.90
N PRO A 496 14.18 -13.74 3.53
CA PRO A 496 15.42 -14.11 2.83
C PRO A 496 15.42 -15.52 2.22
N SER A 497 14.43 -16.35 2.55
CA SER A 497 14.24 -17.68 1.96
C SER A 497 13.48 -17.65 0.63
N MET A 498 12.82 -16.54 0.29
CA MET A 498 12.08 -16.39 -0.97
C MET A 498 13.02 -15.91 -2.08
N THR A 499 12.81 -16.42 -3.28
CA THR A 499 13.44 -15.88 -4.48
C THR A 499 12.84 -14.52 -4.84
N SER A 500 13.58 -13.70 -5.58
CA SER A 500 13.08 -12.40 -6.09
C SER A 500 11.71 -12.54 -6.78
N GLN A 501 11.52 -13.59 -7.59
CA GLN A 501 10.24 -13.83 -8.28
C GLN A 501 9.10 -14.16 -7.32
N GLN A 502 9.37 -14.94 -6.27
CA GLN A 502 8.36 -15.22 -5.24
C GLN A 502 8.00 -13.95 -4.46
N VAL A 503 8.97 -13.05 -4.21
CA VAL A 503 8.71 -11.77 -3.57
C VAL A 503 7.89 -10.84 -4.47
N TRP A 504 8.16 -10.81 -5.78
CA TRP A 504 7.30 -10.08 -6.73
C TRP A 504 5.88 -10.64 -6.74
N HIS A 505 5.72 -11.96 -6.73
CA HIS A 505 4.42 -12.59 -6.66
C HIS A 505 3.69 -12.35 -5.32
N MET A 506 4.44 -12.14 -4.24
CA MET A 506 3.89 -11.73 -2.95
C MET A 506 3.42 -10.27 -2.95
N LEU A 507 3.90 -9.43 -3.87
CA LEU A 507 3.54 -8.02 -3.92
C LEU A 507 2.15 -7.80 -4.55
N GLY A 508 1.39 -6.86 -4.02
CA GLY A 508 0.23 -6.21 -4.63
C GLY A 508 0.46 -4.70 -4.72
N VAL A 509 -0.18 -4.03 -5.69
CA VAL A 509 -0.13 -2.56 -5.80
C VAL A 509 -1.55 -2.02 -5.99
N THR A 510 -1.96 -1.12 -5.10
CA THR A 510 -3.27 -0.47 -5.08
C THR A 510 -3.11 1.03 -5.23
N PRO A 511 -3.36 1.61 -6.41
CA PRO A 511 -3.45 3.06 -6.57
C PRO A 511 -4.85 3.59 -6.24
N LEU A 512 -4.94 4.86 -5.90
CA LEU A 512 -6.18 5.64 -5.92
C LEU A 512 -6.38 6.10 -7.36
N ILE A 513 -7.44 5.65 -8.03
CA ILE A 513 -7.62 5.96 -9.47
C ILE A 513 -8.15 7.38 -9.70
N GLY A 514 -7.73 8.01 -10.79
CA GLY A 514 -8.16 9.36 -11.12
C GLY A 514 -7.54 10.41 -10.20
N ILE A 515 -8.34 11.33 -9.70
CA ILE A 515 -7.89 12.38 -8.79
C ILE A 515 -7.85 11.80 -7.36
N ASN A 516 -6.70 11.95 -6.71
CA ASN A 516 -6.46 11.53 -5.35
C ASN A 516 -7.05 12.51 -4.32
N ASP A 517 -6.75 12.34 -3.03
CA ASP A 517 -7.15 13.30 -1.98
C ASP A 517 -6.45 14.65 -2.13
N ASP A 518 -5.23 14.63 -2.68
CA ASP A 518 -4.57 15.83 -3.18
C ASP A 518 -4.92 16.05 -4.67
N PRO A 519 -5.55 17.17 -5.06
CA PRO A 519 -5.88 17.47 -6.45
C PRO A 519 -4.66 17.57 -7.39
N SER A 520 -3.44 17.68 -6.86
CA SER A 520 -2.22 17.66 -7.65
C SER A 520 -1.74 16.25 -8.00
N GLU A 521 -2.22 15.24 -7.28
CA GLU A 521 -1.96 13.84 -7.53
C GLU A 521 -3.08 13.24 -8.40
N ILE A 522 -2.72 12.85 -9.64
CA ILE A 522 -3.68 12.27 -10.58
C ILE A 522 -3.12 10.97 -11.14
N PHE A 523 -3.70 9.84 -10.76
CA PHE A 523 -3.41 8.53 -11.34
C PHE A 523 -4.26 8.32 -12.61
N SER A 524 -3.68 8.67 -13.76
CA SER A 524 -4.37 8.60 -15.06
C SER A 524 -4.47 7.18 -15.64
N LEU A 525 -5.30 6.99 -16.66
CA LEU A 525 -5.35 5.75 -17.45
C LEU A 525 -3.99 5.35 -18.04
N ALA A 526 -3.15 6.33 -18.41
CA ALA A 526 -1.80 6.06 -18.89
C ALA A 526 -0.90 5.50 -17.77
N ASN A 527 -1.08 5.97 -16.53
CA ASN A 527 -0.40 5.42 -15.36
C ASN A 527 -0.87 4.00 -15.04
N ALA A 528 -2.17 3.72 -15.17
CA ALA A 528 -2.72 2.37 -15.03
C ALA A 528 -2.09 1.40 -16.04
N GLN A 529 -1.97 1.80 -17.31
CA GLN A 529 -1.36 0.95 -18.34
C GLN A 529 0.14 0.75 -18.08
N GLN A 530 0.83 1.80 -17.62
CA GLN A 530 2.25 1.74 -17.26
C GLN A 530 2.48 0.75 -16.10
N LEU A 531 1.70 0.87 -15.03
CA LEU A 531 1.78 -0.02 -13.86
C LEU A 531 1.42 -1.47 -14.23
N THR A 532 0.37 -1.67 -15.04
CA THR A 532 -0.04 -3.00 -15.51
C THR A 532 1.07 -3.68 -16.31
N THR A 533 1.69 -2.93 -17.21
CA THR A 533 2.82 -3.44 -18.02
C THR A 533 3.99 -3.84 -17.11
N PHE A 534 4.32 -3.02 -16.13
CA PHE A 534 5.35 -3.33 -15.14
C PHE A 534 5.01 -4.57 -14.30
N ALA A 535 3.75 -4.71 -13.89
CA ALA A 535 3.26 -5.84 -13.13
C ALA A 535 3.35 -7.15 -13.92
N GLN A 536 2.96 -7.15 -15.20
CA GLN A 536 3.12 -8.31 -16.09
C GLN A 536 4.59 -8.69 -16.27
N GLN A 537 5.47 -7.70 -16.45
CA GLN A 537 6.91 -7.93 -16.66
C GLN A 537 7.61 -8.55 -15.45
N ASN A 538 7.19 -8.17 -14.23
CA ASN A 538 7.76 -8.69 -12.99
C ASN A 538 6.95 -9.84 -12.40
N ASN A 539 5.83 -10.19 -13.02
CA ASN A 539 4.86 -11.18 -12.54
C ASN A 539 4.47 -10.89 -11.07
N ILE A 540 4.05 -9.64 -10.86
CA ILE A 540 3.45 -9.16 -9.62
C ILE A 540 2.16 -9.95 -9.36
N GLY A 541 1.92 -10.31 -8.11
CA GLY A 541 0.81 -11.19 -7.79
C GLY A 541 -0.55 -10.52 -7.82
N GLU A 542 -0.64 -9.20 -7.63
CA GLU A 542 -1.91 -8.48 -7.65
C GLU A 542 -1.79 -7.02 -8.08
N LEU A 543 -2.80 -6.56 -8.81
CA LEU A 543 -3.16 -5.15 -8.89
C LEU A 543 -4.53 -4.96 -8.26
N SER A 544 -4.73 -3.80 -7.68
CA SER A 544 -6.03 -3.39 -7.14
C SER A 544 -6.17 -1.88 -7.36
N MET A 545 -7.25 -1.30 -6.85
CA MET A 545 -7.45 0.14 -6.82
C MET A 545 -8.44 0.55 -5.75
N TRP A 546 -8.31 1.78 -5.28
CA TRP A 546 -9.37 2.49 -4.58
C TRP A 546 -10.11 3.41 -5.58
N GLU A 547 -11.36 3.15 -5.95
CA GLU A 547 -12.11 1.91 -5.73
C GLU A 547 -13.01 1.63 -6.94
N LEU A 548 -13.62 0.45 -7.00
CA LEU A 548 -14.40 0.01 -8.16
C LEU A 548 -15.63 0.90 -8.48
N PRO A 549 -16.42 1.40 -7.49
CA PRO A 549 -17.44 2.41 -7.75
C PRO A 549 -16.92 3.69 -8.42
N ARG A 550 -15.65 4.03 -8.21
CA ARG A 550 -15.01 5.21 -8.82
C ARG A 550 -14.58 4.99 -10.27
N ASP A 551 -14.67 3.78 -10.82
CA ASP A 551 -14.26 3.47 -12.19
C ASP A 551 -15.27 3.91 -13.26
N ILE A 552 -15.70 5.16 -13.13
CA ILE A 552 -16.54 5.93 -14.02
C ILE A 552 -16.05 7.38 -14.00
N THR A 553 -16.43 8.19 -14.99
CA THR A 553 -15.97 9.60 -15.05
C THR A 553 -16.39 10.42 -13.82
N GLY A 554 -17.63 10.29 -13.36
CA GLY A 554 -18.18 11.14 -12.30
C GLY A 554 -18.15 12.63 -12.62
N THR A 555 -17.99 13.46 -11.58
CA THR A 555 -17.81 14.90 -11.73
C THR A 555 -16.34 15.23 -12.05
N LEU A 556 -16.08 15.73 -13.27
CA LEU A 556 -14.72 16.11 -13.69
C LEU A 556 -14.07 17.13 -12.76
N GLY A 557 -12.84 16.84 -12.33
CA GLY A 557 -12.06 17.70 -11.44
C GLY A 557 -12.43 17.59 -9.96
N ALA A 558 -13.39 16.72 -9.60
CA ALA A 558 -13.73 16.50 -8.21
C ALA A 558 -12.67 15.64 -7.51
N VAL A 559 -12.23 16.10 -6.34
CA VAL A 559 -11.33 15.40 -5.41
C VAL A 559 -12.17 14.46 -4.56
N ASP A 560 -11.69 13.23 -4.36
CA ASP A 560 -12.32 12.24 -3.49
C ASP A 560 -13.85 12.13 -3.68
N ALA A 561 -14.26 12.07 -4.94
CA ALA A 561 -15.68 11.99 -5.27
C ALA A 561 -16.14 10.53 -5.29
N VAL A 562 -17.16 10.23 -4.48
CA VAL A 562 -17.89 8.95 -4.51
C VAL A 562 -18.69 8.74 -5.81
N ASP A 563 -18.74 9.74 -6.69
CA ASP A 563 -19.46 9.69 -7.96
C ASP A 563 -18.59 9.32 -9.17
N GLY A 564 -17.27 9.16 -8.98
CA GLY A 564 -16.33 8.73 -10.02
C GLY A 564 -14.87 9.16 -9.77
N SER A 565 -14.00 8.84 -10.71
CA SER A 565 -12.56 9.10 -10.62
C SER A 565 -12.18 10.58 -10.80
N GLY A 566 -13.11 11.42 -11.23
CA GLY A 566 -12.87 12.84 -11.50
C GLY A 566 -12.11 13.11 -12.80
N ILE A 567 -11.80 12.09 -13.60
CA ILE A 567 -11.17 12.22 -14.92
C ILE A 567 -12.06 11.66 -16.04
N ALA A 568 -11.83 12.09 -17.28
CA ALA A 568 -12.59 11.58 -18.41
C ALA A 568 -12.18 10.14 -18.73
N GLN A 569 -13.16 9.23 -18.68
CA GLN A 569 -12.99 7.81 -18.97
C GLN A 569 -14.32 7.16 -19.37
N THR A 570 -14.26 6.00 -19.98
CA THR A 570 -15.41 5.10 -20.09
C THR A 570 -15.63 4.31 -18.79
N PRO A 571 -16.85 3.83 -18.50
CA PRO A 571 -17.07 2.95 -17.35
C PRO A 571 -16.19 1.69 -17.44
N PHE A 572 -15.58 1.32 -16.32
CA PHE A 572 -14.69 0.16 -16.19
C PHE A 572 -13.36 0.24 -16.97
N GLU A 573 -12.93 1.43 -17.39
CA GLU A 573 -11.71 1.57 -18.18
C GLU A 573 -10.45 1.26 -17.38
N PHE A 574 -10.37 1.62 -16.10
CA PHE A 574 -9.26 1.21 -15.24
C PHE A 574 -9.29 -0.31 -14.99
N SER A 575 -10.47 -0.88 -14.72
CA SER A 575 -10.65 -2.32 -14.54
C SER A 575 -10.20 -3.11 -15.77
N GLY A 576 -10.58 -2.67 -16.97
CA GLY A 576 -10.18 -3.30 -18.23
C GLY A 576 -8.68 -3.21 -18.51
N ILE A 577 -8.00 -2.21 -17.94
CA ILE A 577 -6.53 -2.13 -17.96
C ILE A 577 -5.94 -3.11 -16.94
N PHE A 578 -6.33 -3.04 -15.68
CA PHE A 578 -5.72 -3.83 -14.62
C PHE A 578 -5.97 -5.34 -14.74
N GLU A 579 -7.13 -5.79 -15.25
CA GLU A 579 -7.39 -7.22 -15.54
C GLU A 579 -6.38 -7.84 -16.53
N GLN A 580 -5.67 -7.02 -17.30
CA GLN A 580 -4.62 -7.53 -18.20
C GLN A 580 -3.46 -8.18 -17.43
N ILE A 581 -3.27 -7.88 -16.13
CA ILE A 581 -2.29 -8.58 -15.29
C ILE A 581 -2.47 -10.10 -15.35
N GLY A 582 -3.72 -10.55 -15.51
CA GLY A 582 -4.10 -11.96 -15.63
C GLY A 582 -3.86 -12.58 -17.01
N SER A 583 -3.36 -11.83 -17.99
CA SER A 583 -3.21 -12.31 -19.38
C SER A 583 -1.82 -12.83 -19.74
N GLY A 584 -0.84 -12.76 -18.82
CA GLY A 584 0.57 -13.02 -19.14
C GLY A 584 1.13 -12.02 -20.17
N PRO A 585 2.46 -11.91 -20.31
CA PRO A 585 3.08 -11.12 -21.36
C PRO A 585 2.92 -11.72 -22.77
#